data_AF-A0A832WVC8-F1
#
_entry.id   AF-A0A832WVC8-F1
#
_cell.length_a   1.000
_cell.length_b   1.000
_cell.length_c   1.000
_cell.angle_alpha   90.00
_cell.angle_beta   90.00
_cell.angle_gamma   90.00
#
_symmetry.space_group_name_H-M   'P 1'
#
loop_
_entity.id
_entity.type
_entity.pdbx_description
1 polymer ?
#
loop_
_entity_poly.entity_id
_entity_poly.type
_entity_poly.pdbx_seq_one_letter_code
_entity_poly.pdbx_strand_id
1 'polypeptide(L)' 'GKVLWYEMLVPTTWNFPTCSRALTGAPWQIAEMVVRAYDPCVSCATHMIVVNEEDRIVAQKLMQW' A
#
# COMPACT_ATOMS: atom_id res chain seq x y z
N GLY A 1 29.65 10.55 5.21
CA GLY A 1 28.23 10.92 5.17
C GLY A 1 27.52 10.27 4.00
N LYS A 2 27.33 8.96 4.04
CA LYS A 2 26.42 8.26 3.12
C LYS A 2 25.25 7.72 3.95
N VAL A 3 24.06 7.70 3.37
CA VAL A 3 22.88 7.10 3.99
C VAL A 3 23.11 5.59 4.04
N LEU A 4 23.23 5.04 5.24
CA LEU A 4 23.44 3.60 5.47
C LEU A 4 22.13 2.81 5.39
N TRP A 5 21.00 3.49 5.63
CA TRP A 5 19.68 2.91 5.69
C TRP A 5 18.62 3.97 5.39
N TYR A 6 17.59 3.59 4.65
CA TYR A 6 16.49 4.48 4.27
C TYR A 6 15.18 3.70 4.31
N GLU A 7 14.14 4.32 4.88
CA GLU A 7 12.78 3.80 4.92
C GLU A 7 11.78 4.94 4.70
N MET A 8 10.65 4.64 4.06
CA MET A 8 9.58 5.61 3.82
C MET A 8 8.22 4.97 4.04
N LEU A 9 7.41 5.63 4.87
CA LEU A 9 6.04 5.21 5.20
C LEU A 9 5.09 6.30 4.70
N VAL A 10 4.54 6.09 3.51
CA VAL A 10 3.81 7.12 2.75
C VAL A 10 2.30 6.95 2.92
N PRO A 11 1.48 8.01 2.85
CA PRO A 11 0.06 7.97 3.22
C PRO A 11 -0.74 6.83 2.59
N THR A 12 -0.57 6.60 1.30
CA THR A 12 -1.32 5.55 0.60
C THR A 12 -0.90 4.14 1.05
N THR A 13 0.35 3.93 1.50
CA THR A 13 0.78 2.66 2.12
C THR A 13 -0.07 2.33 3.36
N TRP A 14 -0.41 3.33 4.17
CA TRP A 14 -1.28 3.17 5.34
C TRP A 14 -2.75 3.02 4.99
N ASN A 15 -3.20 3.73 3.95
CA ASN A 15 -4.60 3.70 3.53
C ASN A 15 -4.97 2.38 2.86
N PHE A 16 -4.03 1.66 2.25
CA PHE A 16 -4.30 0.36 1.61
C PHE A 16 -5.07 -0.63 2.51
N PRO A 17 -4.57 -1.03 3.70
CA PRO A 17 -5.29 -1.96 4.57
C PRO A 17 -6.59 -1.38 5.14
N THR A 18 -6.68 -0.06 5.29
CA THR A 18 -7.89 0.61 5.82
C THR A 18 -9.00 0.67 4.77
N CYS A 19 -8.66 1.09 3.55
CA CYS A 19 -9.56 1.13 2.41
C CYS A 19 -10.11 -0.27 2.08
N SER A 20 -9.28 -1.30 2.14
CA SER A 20 -9.71 -2.68 1.91
C SER A 20 -10.82 -3.11 2.88
N ARG A 21 -10.73 -2.74 4.16
CA ARG A 21 -11.77 -3.04 5.15
C ARG A 21 -13.02 -2.17 4.95
N ALA A 22 -12.83 -0.91 4.53
CA ALA A 22 -13.92 0.02 4.25
C ALA A 22 -14.82 -0.40 3.07
N LEU A 23 -14.37 -1.32 2.21
CA LEU A 23 -15.20 -1.92 1.15
C LEU A 23 -16.30 -2.85 1.69
N THR A 24 -16.20 -3.28 2.95
CA THR A 24 -17.21 -4.17 3.55
C THR A 24 -18.57 -3.47 3.61
N GLY A 25 -19.57 -4.04 2.94
CA GLY A 25 -20.93 -3.51 2.89
C GLY A 25 -21.21 -2.57 1.71
N ALA A 26 -20.19 -2.20 0.92
CA ALA A 26 -20.41 -1.49 -0.33
C ALA A 26 -20.82 -2.46 -1.45
N PRO A 27 -21.87 -2.18 -2.24
CA PRO A 27 -22.10 -2.87 -3.49
C PRO A 27 -20.86 -2.79 -4.39
N TRP A 28 -20.49 -3.90 -5.02
CA TRP A 28 -19.23 -3.99 -5.79
C TRP A 28 -19.17 -2.96 -6.93
N GLN A 29 -20.31 -2.56 -7.48
CA GLN A 29 -20.40 -1.54 -8.53
C GLN A 29 -19.91 -0.16 -8.08
N ILE A 30 -19.95 0.13 -6.78
CA ILE A 30 -19.48 1.41 -6.20
C ILE A 30 -18.18 1.27 -5.41
N ALA A 31 -17.55 0.09 -5.42
CA ALA A 31 -16.28 -0.14 -4.72
C ALA A 31 -15.21 0.88 -5.12
N GLU A 32 -15.14 1.24 -6.40
CA GLU A 32 -14.19 2.23 -6.88
C GLU A 32 -14.48 3.66 -6.36
N MET A 33 -15.73 3.98 -6.02
CA MET A 33 -16.05 5.27 -5.40
C MET A 33 -15.47 5.33 -3.98
N VAL A 34 -15.57 4.24 -3.22
CA VAL A 34 -14.95 4.13 -1.89
C VAL A 34 -13.44 4.27 -1.98
N VAL A 35 -12.81 3.61 -2.95
CA VAL A 35 -11.35 3.71 -3.18
C VAL A 35 -10.93 5.14 -3.54
N ARG A 36 -11.64 5.81 -4.44
CA ARG A 36 -11.32 7.19 -4.87
C ARG A 36 -11.46 8.21 -3.74
N ALA A 37 -12.29 7.95 -2.72
CA ALA A 37 -12.41 8.84 -1.56
C ALA A 37 -11.11 8.95 -0.73
N TYR A 38 -10.18 8.00 -0.88
CA TYR A 38 -8.87 8.02 -0.23
C TYR A 38 -7.78 8.74 -1.04
N ASP A 39 -8.11 9.29 -2.22
CA ASP A 39 -7.16 9.88 -3.18
C ASP A 39 -5.88 9.03 -3.36
N PRO A 40 -6.03 7.78 -3.85
CA PRO A 40 -4.94 6.81 -3.79
C PRO A 40 -3.83 7.13 -4.80
N CYS A 41 -2.64 7.49 -4.31
CA CYS A 41 -1.42 7.51 -5.11
C CYS A 41 -0.69 6.16 -5.00
N VAL A 42 -0.92 5.24 -5.95
CA VAL A 42 -0.33 3.90 -5.92
C VAL A 42 1.20 3.94 -6.07
N SER A 43 1.75 4.82 -6.90
CA SER A 43 3.20 5.02 -6.99
C SER A 43 3.81 5.41 -5.64
N CYS A 44 3.09 6.26 -4.89
CA CYS A 44 3.46 6.67 -3.55
C CYS A 44 3.34 5.54 -2.54
N ALA A 45 2.49 4.53 -2.74
CA ALA A 45 2.44 3.37 -1.86
C ALA A 45 3.54 2.34 -2.14
N THR A 46 4.00 2.27 -3.39
CA THR A 46 4.86 1.20 -3.91
C THR A 46 6.35 1.53 -3.93
N HIS A 47 6.73 2.81 -3.87
CA HIS A 47 8.11 3.31 -4.00
C HIS A 47 9.21 2.62 -3.18
N MET A 48 8.87 1.76 -2.21
CA MET A 48 9.81 0.99 -1.37
C MET A 48 9.55 -0.52 -1.34
N ILE A 49 8.70 -1.03 -2.23
CA ILE A 49 8.43 -2.47 -2.33
C ILE A 49 9.58 -3.14 -3.09
N VAL A 50 10.36 -3.96 -2.40
CA VAL A 50 11.41 -4.80 -3.00
C VAL A 50 10.77 -6.13 -3.43
N VAL A 51 10.83 -6.44 -4.72
CA VAL A 51 10.38 -7.72 -5.27
C VAL A 51 11.61 -8.60 -5.49
N ASN A 52 11.62 -9.80 -4.91
CA ASN A 52 12.54 -10.85 -5.33
C ASN A 52 11.94 -11.55 -6.56
N GLU A 53 12.55 -11.38 -7.74
CA GLU A 53 12.04 -11.92 -9.00
C GLU A 53 12.11 -13.45 -9.06
N GLU A 54 13.06 -14.08 -8.37
CA GLU A 54 13.27 -15.54 -8.39
C GLU A 54 12.16 -16.26 -7.61
N ASP A 55 11.81 -15.73 -6.44
CA ASP A 55 10.79 -16.33 -5.57
C ASP A 55 9.39 -15.71 -5.76
N ARG A 56 9.27 -14.66 -6.59
CA ARG A 56 8.09 -13.76 -6.68
C ARG A 56 7.63 -13.24 -5.32
N ILE A 57 8.54 -13.17 -4.35
CA ILE A 57 8.24 -12.70 -3.00
C ILE A 57 8.33 -11.18 -3.03
N VAL A 58 7.18 -10.55 -2.84
CA VAL A 58 7.14 -9.15 -2.43
C VAL A 58 7.61 -9.12 -0.99
N ALA A 59 8.77 -8.54 -0.70
CA ALA A 59 9.21 -8.30 0.67
C ALA A 59 8.26 -7.26 1.27
N GLN A 60 7.13 -7.75 1.78
CA GLN A 60 6.14 -6.95 2.44
C GLN A 60 6.71 -6.60 3.81
N LYS A 61 7.51 -5.53 3.89
CA LYS A 61 7.81 -4.87 5.15
C LYS A 61 6.57 -4.12 5.65
N LEU A 62 5.34 -4.64 5.44
CA LEU A 62 4.19 -4.17 6.18
C LEU A 62 4.30 -4.81 7.56
N MET A 63 4.90 -4.04 8.46
CA MET A 63 4.48 -3.95 9.85
C MET A 63 4.12 -5.30 10.49
N GLN A 64 5.15 -6.00 10.96
CA GLN A 64 4.99 -6.95 12.05
C GLN A 64 4.54 -6.16 13.28
N TRP A 65 3.24 -6.18 13.56
CA TRP A 65 2.69 -5.92 14.88
C TRP A 65 2.22 -7.25 15.47
#